data_AF-A0A9Q7B8Z9-F1
#
_entry.id   AF-A0A9Q7B8Z9-F1
#
_cell.length_a   1.000
_cell.length_b   1.000
_cell.length_c   1.000
_cell.angle_alpha   90.00
_cell.angle_beta   90.00
_cell.angle_gamma   90.00
#
_symmetry.space_group_name_H-M   'P 1'
#
loop_
_entity.id
_entity.type
_entity.pdbx_description
1 polymer ?
#
loop_
_entity_poly.entity_id
_entity_poly.type
_entity_poly.pdbx_seq_one_letter_code
_entity_poly.pdbx_strand_id
1 'polypeptide(L)'
;MKNVDDLISSAKTVHARYAASRMERETVREWVLGLSEYREPYATVLREAIEWFKPLNPTGDMETLKANDLDRLRAIFEVVDKGAARRQ
;
A
#
# COMPACT_ATOMS: atom_id res chain seq x y z
N MET A 1 -16.19 11.25 -3.81
CA MET A 1 -15.74 10.72 -2.50
C MET A 1 -14.92 9.48 -2.77
N LYS A 2 -13.67 9.41 -2.31
CA LYS A 2 -12.88 8.17 -2.41
C LYS A 2 -13.48 7.14 -1.44
N ASN A 3 -13.95 6.02 -1.96
CA ASN A 3 -14.60 4.96 -1.20
C ASN A 3 -13.54 4.03 -0.59
N VAL A 4 -13.71 3.66 0.68
CA VAL A 4 -12.80 2.79 1.41
C VAL A 4 -12.81 1.37 0.84
N ASP A 5 -13.97 0.86 0.42
CA ASP A 5 -14.07 -0.46 -0.21
C ASP A 5 -13.30 -0.51 -1.54
N ASP A 6 -13.35 0.58 -2.32
CA ASP A 6 -12.58 0.71 -3.56
C ASP A 6 -11.07 0.80 -3.27
N LEU A 7 -10.66 1.51 -2.21
CA LEU A 7 -9.27 1.53 -1.76
C LEU A 7 -8.78 0.12 -1.42
N ILE A 8 -9.53 -0.62 -0.61
CA ILE A 8 -9.16 -1.97 -0.17
C ILE A 8 -9.06 -2.91 -1.36
N SER A 9 -10.05 -2.88 -2.25
CA SER A 9 -10.10 -3.72 -3.45
C SER A 9 -8.95 -3.40 -4.41
N SER A 10 -8.65 -2.11 -4.58
CA SER A 10 -7.52 -1.63 -5.38
C SER A 10 -6.18 -2.06 -4.77
N ALA A 11 -5.98 -1.87 -3.46
CA ALA A 11 -4.76 -2.25 -2.75
C ALA A 11 -4.49 -3.76 -2.82
N LYS A 12 -5.52 -4.60 -2.66
CA LYS A 12 -5.42 -6.07 -2.83
C LYS A 12 -5.01 -6.43 -4.25
N THR A 13 -5.60 -5.77 -5.26
CA THR A 13 -5.28 -6.02 -6.67
C THR A 13 -3.85 -5.62 -7.00
N VAL A 14 -3.41 -4.44 -6.57
CA VAL A 14 -2.04 -3.94 -6.77
C VAL A 14 -1.03 -4.87 -6.08
N HIS A 15 -1.26 -5.23 -4.81
CA HIS A 15 -0.42 -6.19 -4.08
C HIS A 15 -0.31 -7.53 -4.82
N ALA A 16 -1.44 -8.13 -5.24
CA ALA A 16 -1.44 -9.43 -5.92
C ALA A 16 -0.70 -9.38 -7.27
N ARG A 17 -0.92 -8.32 -8.06
CA ARG A 17 -0.23 -8.15 -9.35
C ARG A 17 1.26 -7.91 -9.17
N TYR A 18 1.66 -7.11 -8.19
CA TYR A 18 3.06 -6.84 -7.89
C TYR A 18 3.78 -8.08 -7.37
N ALA A 19 3.15 -8.84 -6.47
CA ALA A 19 3.68 -10.11 -5.98
C ALA A 19 3.94 -11.10 -7.12
N ALA A 20 3.01 -11.18 -8.08
CA ALA A 20 3.12 -12.01 -9.28
C ALA A 20 4.06 -11.45 -10.38
N SER A 21 4.77 -10.35 -10.12
CA SER A 21 5.61 -9.66 -11.11
C SER A 21 4.83 -9.27 -12.40
N ARG A 22 3.54 -8.95 -12.27
CA ARG A 22 2.65 -8.49 -13.36
C ARG A 22 2.39 -6.98 -13.30
N MET A 23 3.20 -6.27 -12.53
CA MET A 23 3.14 -4.83 -12.34
C MET A 23 4.54 -4.38 -11.92
N GLU A 24 5.03 -3.31 -12.55
CA GLU A 24 6.33 -2.75 -12.22
C GLU A 24 6.25 -1.91 -10.95
N ARG A 25 7.38 -1.81 -10.23
CA ARG A 25 7.47 -1.00 -9.01
C ARG A 25 7.14 0.47 -9.28
N GLU A 26 7.51 1.00 -10.44
CA GLU A 26 7.18 2.37 -10.84
C GLU A 26 5.66 2.59 -10.90
N THR A 27 4.92 1.67 -11.52
CA THR A 27 3.45 1.73 -11.56
C THR A 27 2.83 1.64 -10.17
N VAL A 28 3.38 0.79 -9.29
CA VAL A 28 2.94 0.72 -7.88
C VAL A 28 3.19 2.05 -7.18
N ARG A 29 4.38 2.63 -7.36
CA ARG A 29 4.77 3.91 -6.77
C ARG A 29 3.82 5.03 -7.20
N GLU A 30 3.57 5.17 -8.50
CA GLU A 30 2.65 6.21 -9.01
C GLU A 30 1.25 6.04 -8.42
N TRP A 31 0.76 4.80 -8.34
CA TRP A 31 -0.52 4.51 -7.70
C TRP A 31 -0.53 4.94 -6.23
N VAL A 32 0.47 4.55 -5.43
CA VAL A 32 0.56 4.92 -4.00
C VAL A 32 0.62 6.43 -3.82
N LEU A 33 1.44 7.13 -4.62
CA LEU A 33 1.57 8.59 -4.55
C LEU A 33 0.28 9.32 -4.94
N GLY A 34 -0.60 8.69 -5.73
CA GLY A 34 -1.94 9.19 -6.03
C GLY A 34 -2.96 9.04 -4.88
N LEU A 35 -2.62 8.30 -3.81
CA LEU A 35 -3.50 8.07 -2.66
C LEU A 35 -3.39 9.18 -1.61
N SER A 36 -3.73 10.42 -1.95
CA SER A 36 -3.99 11.47 -0.95
C SER A 36 -5.47 11.45 -0.53
N GLU A 37 -5.85 12.03 0.62
CA GLU A 37 -7.25 12.33 1.00
C GLU A 37 -8.09 11.27 1.76
N TYR A 38 -7.53 10.15 2.22
CA TYR A 38 -8.28 9.23 3.09
C TYR A 38 -8.21 9.68 4.57
N ARG A 39 -9.25 9.35 5.35
CA ARG A 39 -9.31 9.61 6.80
C ARG A 39 -8.73 8.45 7.60
N GLU A 40 -8.44 8.70 8.88
CA GLU A 40 -8.10 7.65 9.85
C GLU A 40 -9.16 6.53 9.86
N PRO A 41 -8.75 5.27 10.02
CA PRO A 41 -7.40 4.78 10.32
C PRO A 41 -6.46 4.61 9.10
N TYR A 42 -6.94 4.87 7.87
CA TYR A 42 -6.16 4.65 6.65
C TYR A 42 -5.14 5.74 6.37
N ALA A 43 -5.38 6.96 6.86
CA ALA A 43 -4.49 8.10 6.61
C ALA A 43 -3.06 7.83 7.11
N THR A 44 -2.92 7.18 8.27
CA THR A 44 -1.63 6.79 8.83
C THR A 44 -0.87 5.80 7.95
N VAL A 45 -1.47 4.66 7.59
CA VAL A 45 -0.77 3.64 6.78
C VAL A 45 -0.48 4.13 5.35
N LEU A 46 -1.35 4.98 4.80
CA LEU A 46 -1.12 5.57 3.49
C LEU A 46 0.02 6.57 3.53
N ARG A 47 0.15 7.37 4.60
CA ARG A 47 1.31 8.25 4.78
C ARG A 47 2.60 7.44 4.84
N GLU A 48 2.63 6.35 5.60
CA GLU A 48 3.81 5.47 5.67
C GLU A 48 4.16 4.86 4.31
N ALA A 49 3.16 4.39 3.56
CA ALA A 49 3.37 3.88 2.21
C ALA A 49 3.90 4.98 1.26
N ILE A 50 3.31 6.17 1.29
CA ILE A 50 3.75 7.32 0.47
C ILE A 50 5.21 7.68 0.77
N GLU A 51 5.60 7.78 2.04
CA GLU A 51 6.99 8.07 2.41
C GLU A 51 7.95 6.97 1.93
N TRP A 52 7.54 5.69 2.00
CA TRP A 52 8.35 4.57 1.50
C TRP A 52 8.54 4.58 -0.02
N PHE A 53 7.49 4.90 -0.78
CA PHE A 53 7.52 4.90 -2.24
C PHE A 53 8.02 6.23 -2.84
N LYS A 54 8.21 7.29 -2.04
CA LYS A 54 8.74 8.58 -2.52
C LYS A 54 10.07 8.47 -3.29
N PRO A 55 11.10 7.74 -2.82
CA PRO A 55 12.37 7.63 -3.54
C PRO A 55 12.20 6.92 -4.88
N LEU A 56 12.65 7.56 -5.97
CA LEU A 56 12.66 6.95 -7.31
C LEU A 56 13.68 5.80 -7.38
N ASN A 57 14.85 6.00 -6.78
CA ASN A 57 15.93 5.02 -6.72
C ASN A 57 16.09 4.53 -5.27
N PRO A 58 15.36 3.49 -4.86
CA PRO A 58 15.51 2.92 -3.53
C PRO A 58 16.89 2.28 -3.39
N THR A 59 17.50 2.47 -2.23
CA THR A 59 18.75 1.79 -1.87
C THR A 59 18.45 0.43 -1.27
N GLY A 60 19.21 -0.60 -1.67
CA GLY A 60 19.12 -1.94 -1.09
C GLY A 60 19.04 -3.05 -2.13
N ASP A 61 18.99 -4.28 -1.62
CA ASP A 61 18.77 -5.49 -2.42
C ASP A 61 17.33 -5.54 -2.97
N MET A 62 17.17 -6.09 -4.18
CA MET A 62 15.90 -6.13 -4.89
C MET A 62 14.86 -7.04 -4.24
N GLU A 63 15.27 -8.18 -3.66
CA GLU A 63 14.35 -9.09 -2.99
C GLU A 63 13.83 -8.48 -1.69
N THR A 64 14.73 -7.86 -0.92
CA THR A 64 14.40 -7.14 0.31
C THR A 64 13.49 -5.95 0.02
N LEU A 65 13.79 -5.19 -1.04
CA LEU A 65 12.95 -4.09 -1.49
C LEU A 65 11.54 -4.56 -1.85
N LYS A 66 11.42 -5.63 -2.65
CA LYS A 66 10.12 -6.18 -3.06
C LYS A 66 9.32 -6.69 -1.86
N ALA A 67 9.97 -7.34 -0.90
CA ALA A 67 9.33 -7.79 0.33
C ALA A 67 8.76 -6.61 1.14
N ASN A 68 9.55 -5.55 1.31
CA ASN A 68 9.12 -4.33 2.01
C ASN A 68 8.00 -3.60 1.27
N ASP A 69 8.08 -3.47 -0.05
CA ASP A 69 7.03 -2.88 -0.88
C ASP A 69 5.70 -3.63 -0.68
N LEU A 70 5.73 -4.98 -0.68
CA LEU A 70 4.55 -5.82 -0.44
C LEU A 70 3.99 -5.65 0.97
N ASP A 71 4.85 -5.54 1.98
CA ASP A 71 4.44 -5.27 3.37
C ASP A 71 3.68 -3.94 3.48
N ARG A 72 4.20 -2.88 2.86
CA ARG A 72 3.53 -1.56 2.85
C ARG A 72 2.18 -1.60 2.12
N LEU A 73 2.08 -2.31 1.00
CA LEU A 73 0.80 -2.49 0.31
C LEU A 73 -0.20 -3.31 1.12
N ARG A 74 0.27 -4.34 1.83
CA ARG A 74 -0.55 -5.18 2.69
C ARG A 74 -1.15 -4.41 3.86
N ALA A 75 -0.34 -3.57 4.50
CA ALA A 75 -0.76 -2.74 5.62
C ALA A 75 -2.01 -1.90 5.31
N ILE A 76 -2.21 -1.47 4.05
CA ILE A 76 -3.37 -0.67 3.61
C ILE A 76 -4.70 -1.40 3.82
N PHE A 77 -4.77 -2.69 3.49
CA PHE A 77 -6.02 -3.46 3.60
C PHE A 77 -6.13 -4.27 4.90
N GLU A 78 -5.04 -4.42 5.65
CA GLU A 78 -5.06 -5.03 7.00
C GLU A 78 -5.50 -4.06 8.10
N VAL A 79 -5.59 -2.75 7.82
CA VAL A 79 -6.15 -1.77 8.75
C VAL A 79 -7.56 -2.16 9.22
N VAL A 80 -8.38 -2.70 8.31
CA VAL A 80 -9.74 -3.18 8.63
C VAL A 80 -9.69 -4.31 9.65
N ASP A 81 -8.76 -5.24 9.48
CA ASP A 81 -8.64 -6.42 10.34
C ASP A 81 -8.28 -6.01 11.78
N LYS A 82 -7.34 -5.06 11.91
CA LYS A 82 -6.98 -4.48 13.21
C LYS A 82 -8.07 -3.60 13.83
N GLY A 83 -8.85 -2.89 13.01
CA GLY A 83 -10.01 -2.11 13.45
C GLY A 83 -11.19 -2.96 13.89
N ALA A 84 -11.38 -4.14 13.29
CA ALA A 84 -12.37 -5.13 13.69
C ALA A 84 -11.96 -5.87 14.96
N ALA A 85 -10.68 -6.20 15.14
CA ALA A 85 -10.15 -6.88 16.32
C ALA A 85 -10.22 -6.05 17.61
N ARG A 86 -10.34 -4.72 17.54
CA ARG A 86 -10.51 -3.83 18.72
C ARG A 86 -11.94 -3.67 19.22
N ARG A 87 -12.93 -4.34 18.62
CA ARG A 87 -14.35 -4.32 19.07
C ARG A 87 -14.79 -5.61 19.77
N GLN A 88 -13.91 -6.22 20.56
CA GLN A 88 -14.24 -7.39 21.40
C GLN A 88 -13.88 -7.12 22.85
#